data_AF-A0A7V2DGY4-F1
#
_entry.id   AF-A0A7V2DGY4-F1
#
_cell.length_a   1.000
_cell.length_b   1.000
_cell.length_c   1.000
_cell.angle_alpha   90.00
_cell.angle_beta   90.00
_cell.angle_gamma   90.00
#
_symmetry.space_group_name_H-M   'P 1'
#
loop_
_entity.id
_entity.type
_entity.pdbx_description
1 polymer ?
#
loop_
_entity_poly.entity_id
_entity_poly.type
_entity_poly.pdbx_seq_one_letter_code
_entity_poly.pdbx_strand_id
1 'polypeptide(L)'
;MLEKALDNIAEKILSLDESSLSSLWETYKERMEHFNTSKEWEKSVIVFFIINSVRVKNHIFNEHIKLQKPQEPTKKEQKNQIPPYLKLLK
;
A
#
# COMPACT_ATOMS: atom_id res chain seq x y z
N MET A 1 0.44 -25.73 -17.26
CA MET A 1 1.75 -25.75 -16.58
C MET A 1 2.14 -24.38 -16.04
N LEU A 2 2.12 -23.33 -16.86
CA LEU A 2 2.44 -21.96 -16.44
C LEU A 2 1.49 -21.42 -15.35
N GLU A 3 0.19 -21.64 -15.49
CA GLU A 3 -0.82 -21.22 -14.52
C GLU A 3 -0.54 -21.77 -13.11
N LYS A 4 -0.28 -23.08 -13.00
CA LYS A 4 0.10 -23.72 -11.73
C LYS A 4 1.41 -23.14 -11.17
N ALA A 5 2.35 -22.73 -12.02
CA ALA A 5 3.58 -22.09 -11.53
C ALA A 5 3.31 -20.69 -10.98
N LEU A 6 2.47 -19.90 -11.66
CA LEU A 6 2.05 -18.58 -11.20
C LEU A 6 1.25 -18.67 -9.89
N ASP A 7 0.37 -19.65 -9.76
CA ASP A 7 -0.39 -19.94 -8.54
C ASP A 7 0.53 -20.25 -7.35
N ASN A 8 1.52 -21.13 -7.54
CA ASN A 8 2.53 -21.41 -6.51
C ASN A 8 3.38 -20.19 -6.14
N ILE A 9 3.65 -19.31 -7.11
CA ILE A 9 4.35 -18.04 -6.85
C ILE A 9 3.47 -17.11 -6.02
N ALA A 10 2.18 -16.99 -6.35
CA ALA A 10 1.23 -16.18 -5.61
C ALA A 10 1.10 -16.65 -4.15
N GLU A 11 0.96 -17.95 -3.91
CA GLU A 11 0.91 -18.54 -2.55
C GLU A 11 2.17 -18.20 -1.74
N LYS A 12 3.36 -18.33 -2.34
CA LYS A 12 4.62 -17.93 -1.70
C LYS A 12 4.65 -16.45 -1.35
N ILE A 13 4.20 -15.59 -2.26
CA ILE A 13 4.17 -14.13 -2.05
C ILE A 13 3.17 -13.76 -0.94
N LEU A 14 2.00 -14.40 -0.88
CA LEU A 14 0.99 -14.14 0.14
C LEU A 14 1.47 -14.47 1.56
N SER A 15 2.42 -15.41 1.70
CA SER A 15 3.02 -15.74 2.99
C SER A 15 3.99 -14.68 3.54
N LEU A 16 4.39 -13.70 2.71
CA LEU A 16 5.33 -12.66 3.10
C LEU A 16 4.60 -11.50 3.79
N ASP A 17 5.19 -10.98 4.87
CA ASP A 17 4.69 -9.79 5.56
C ASP A 17 5.10 -8.49 4.84
N GLU A 18 4.27 -7.44 4.95
CA GLU A 18 4.48 -6.17 4.26
C GLU A 18 5.73 -5.41 4.76
N SER A 19 6.14 -5.61 6.02
CA SER A 19 7.38 -5.05 6.56
C SER A 19 8.61 -5.63 5.85
N SER A 20 8.65 -6.94 5.63
CA SER A 20 9.73 -7.62 4.90
C SER A 20 9.82 -7.19 3.44
N LEU A 21 8.71 -6.76 2.85
CA LEU A 21 8.67 -6.29 1.46
C LEU A 21 9.11 -4.84 1.29
N SER A 22 9.08 -4.03 2.35
CA SER A 22 9.39 -2.60 2.26
C SER A 22 10.87 -2.34 2.00
N SER A 23 11.78 -3.09 2.63
CA SER A 23 13.23 -2.98 2.41
C SER A 23 13.66 -3.48 1.01
N LEU A 24 13.01 -4.55 0.52
CA LEU A 24 13.25 -5.07 -0.81
C LEU A 24 12.74 -4.11 -1.90
N TRP A 25 11.65 -3.40 -1.64
CA TRP A 25 11.07 -2.47 -2.61
C TRP A 25 12.06 -1.39 -3.04
N GLU A 26 12.75 -0.74 -2.11
CA GLU A 26 13.73 0.32 -2.41
C GLU A 26 14.88 -0.23 -3.26
N THR A 27 15.38 -1.41 -2.89
CA THR A 27 16.46 -2.09 -3.60
C THR A 27 16.08 -2.39 -5.05
N TYR A 28 14.89 -2.95 -5.28
CA TYR A 28 14.46 -3.33 -6.63
C TYR A 28 13.98 -2.14 -7.46
N LYS A 29 13.49 -1.07 -6.82
CA LYS A 29 13.20 0.21 -7.47
C LYS A 29 14.46 0.82 -8.08
N GLU A 30 15.52 0.95 -7.28
CA GLU A 30 16.80 1.50 -7.75
C GLU A 30 17.37 0.65 -8.90
N ARG A 31 17.35 -0.68 -8.77
CA ARG A 31 17.82 -1.58 -9.84
C ARG A 31 17.01 -1.48 -11.12
N MET A 32 15.70 -1.28 -11.02
CA MET A 32 14.82 -1.10 -12.18
C MET A 32 15.05 0.24 -12.86
N GLU A 33 15.26 1.32 -12.11
CA GLU A 33 15.47 2.68 -12.63
C GLU A 33 16.75 2.80 -13.48
N HIS A 34 17.77 1.98 -13.19
CA HIS A 34 19.00 1.90 -13.98
C HIS A 34 18.86 0.86 -15.12
N PHE A 35 18.26 1.28 -16.24
CA PHE A 35 18.03 0.41 -17.40
C PHE A 35 19.30 -0.32 -17.87
N ASN A 36 19.15 -1.62 -18.13
CA ASN A 36 20.15 -2.47 -18.76
C ASN A 36 19.44 -3.59 -19.55
N THR A 37 20.09 -4.11 -20.60
CA THR A 37 19.62 -5.26 -21.38
C THR A 37 19.97 -6.61 -20.73
N SER A 38 20.28 -6.63 -19.43
CA SER A 38 20.68 -7.84 -18.72
C SER A 38 19.47 -8.60 -18.18
N LYS A 39 19.61 -9.93 -18.07
CA LYS A 39 18.59 -10.78 -17.46
C LYS A 39 18.38 -10.42 -15.99
N GLU A 40 19.39 -9.90 -15.32
CA GLU A 40 19.34 -9.42 -13.95
C GLU A 40 18.47 -8.18 -13.82
N TRP A 41 18.52 -7.28 -14.80
CA TRP A 41 17.64 -6.13 -14.87
C TRP A 41 16.19 -6.57 -15.09
N GLU A 42 15.92 -7.45 -16.07
CA GLU A 42 14.58 -8.01 -16.30
C GLU A 42 14.00 -8.66 -15.03
N LYS A 43 14.82 -9.46 -14.32
CA LYS A 43 14.43 -10.04 -13.03
C LYS A 43 14.10 -8.97 -11.99
N SER A 44 14.89 -7.90 -11.94
CA SER A 44 14.67 -6.81 -10.97
C SER A 44 13.33 -6.11 -11.23
N VAL A 45 12.98 -5.89 -12.49
CA VAL A 45 11.68 -5.34 -12.91
C VAL A 45 10.54 -6.28 -12.47
N ILE A 46 10.64 -7.58 -12.75
CA ILE A 46 9.61 -8.56 -12.38
C ILE A 46 9.41 -8.59 -10.85
N VAL A 47 10.50 -8.64 -10.09
CA VAL A 47 10.43 -8.65 -8.61
C VAL A 47 9.83 -7.35 -8.08
N PHE A 48 10.19 -6.19 -8.65
CA PHE A 48 9.58 -4.92 -8.29
C PHE A 48 8.06 -4.94 -8.48
N PHE A 49 7.56 -5.44 -9.63
CA PHE A 49 6.13 -5.52 -9.87
C PHE A 49 5.41 -6.55 -8.99
N ILE A 50 6.06 -7.66 -8.62
CA ILE A 50 5.54 -8.60 -7.64
C ILE A 50 5.33 -7.90 -6.29
N ILE A 51 6.32 -7.14 -5.80
CA ILE A 51 6.22 -6.40 -4.54
C ILE A 51 5.09 -5.36 -4.61
N ASN A 52 5.01 -4.60 -5.70
CA ASN A 52 3.93 -3.62 -5.88
C ASN A 52 2.55 -4.26 -5.95
N SER A 53 2.43 -5.46 -6.53
CA SER A 53 1.15 -6.20 -6.56
C SER A 53 0.65 -6.50 -5.15
N VAL A 54 1.54 -6.84 -4.21
CA VAL A 54 1.17 -7.04 -2.80
C VAL A 54 0.70 -5.75 -2.16
N ARG A 55 1.44 -4.65 -2.34
CA ARG A 55 1.09 -3.33 -1.78
C ARG A 55 -0.26 -2.84 -2.29
N VAL A 56 -0.51 -2.95 -3.60
CA VAL A 56 -1.80 -2.59 -4.21
C VAL A 56 -2.92 -3.48 -3.69
N LYS A 57 -2.71 -4.80 -3.62
CA LYS A 57 -3.68 -5.74 -3.05
C LYS A 57 -4.01 -5.40 -1.58
N ASN A 58 -3.01 -5.08 -0.77
CA ASN A 58 -3.21 -4.66 0.63
C ASN A 58 -3.95 -3.33 0.73
N HIS A 59 -3.63 -2.36 -0.14
CA HIS A 59 -4.35 -1.08 -0.21
C HIS A 59 -5.83 -1.29 -0.48
N ILE A 60 -6.17 -2.01 -1.57
CA ILE A 60 -7.54 -2.35 -1.96
C ILE A 60 -8.26 -3.08 -0.81
N PHE A 61 -7.63 -4.10 -0.22
CA PHE A 61 -8.20 -4.84 0.90
C PHE A 61 -8.53 -3.92 2.09
N ASN A 62 -7.58 -3.06 2.48
CA ASN A 62 -7.75 -2.13 3.59
C ASN A 62 -8.85 -1.09 3.32
N GLU A 63 -9.01 -0.64 2.08
CA GLU A 63 -10.12 0.25 1.68
C GLU A 63 -11.47 -0.45 1.82
N HIS A 64 -11.62 -1.67 1.31
CA HIS A 64 -12.85 -2.44 1.46
C HIS A 64 -13.20 -2.72 2.92
N ILE A 65 -12.22 -3.07 3.76
CA ILE A 65 -12.42 -3.26 5.20
C ILE A 65 -12.88 -1.96 5.88
N LYS A 66 -12.33 -0.79 5.50
CA LYS A 66 -12.77 0.51 6.03
C LYS A 66 -14.23 0.82 5.65
N LEU A 67 -14.64 0.50 4.42
CA LEU A 67 -16.00 0.71 3.96
C LEU A 67 -17.02 -0.23 4.62
N GLN A 68 -16.60 -1.43 5.00
CA GLN A 68 -17.44 -2.43 5.66
C GLN A 68 -17.58 -2.21 7.17
N LYS A 69 -16.68 -1.44 7.80
CA LYS A 69 -16.88 -1.01 9.18
C LYS A 69 -18.06 -0.04 9.21
N PRO A 70 -19.07 -0.24 10.09
CA PRO A 70 -20.05 0.79 10.36
C PRO A 70 -19.28 2.07 10.67
N GLN A 71 -19.64 3.18 10.04
CA GLN A 71 -19.04 4.46 10.41
C GLN A 71 -19.34 4.67 11.90
N GLU A 72 -18.37 4.40 12.76
CA GLU A 72 -18.35 5.05 14.06
C GLU A 72 -18.38 6.54 13.75
N PRO A 73 -19.35 7.30 14.29
CA PRO A 73 -19.50 8.70 13.94
C PRO A 73 -18.17 9.39 14.22
N THR A 74 -17.50 9.82 13.15
CA THR A 74 -16.33 10.66 13.22
C THR A 74 -16.72 11.92 13.98
N LYS A 75 -16.39 11.95 15.28
CA LYS A 75 -16.35 13.15 16.12
C LYS A 75 -15.21 14.05 15.61
N LYS A 76 -15.36 14.60 14.40
CA LYS A 76 -14.51 15.66 13.85
C LYS A 76 -15.33 16.69 13.08
N GLU A 77 -16.41 17.14 13.69
CA GLU A 77 -16.92 18.50 13.50
C GLU A 77 -17.36 19.04 14.87
N GLN A 78 -16.40 19.22 15.78
CA GLN A 78 -16.60 20.22 16.83
C GLN A 78 -16.49 21.58 16.15
N LYS A 79 -17.67 22.08 15.78
CA LYS A 79 -18.00 23.47 15.49
C LYS A 79 -16.95 24.42 16.07
N ASN A 80 -16.48 25.35 15.24
CA ASN A 80 -16.08 26.68 15.67
C ASN A 80 -17.25 27.35 16.40
N GLN A 81 -17.50 26.97 17.65
CA GLN A 81 -18.32 27.69 18.59
C GLN A 81 -17.38 28.63 19.32
N ILE A 82 -17.22 29.83 18.77
CA ILE A 82 -16.71 30.97 19.51
C ILE A 82 -17.54 31.05 20.81
N PRO A 83 -16.91 30.95 22.00
CA PRO A 83 -17.64 31.04 23.26
C PRO A 83 -18.42 32.36 23.33
N PRO A 84 -19.69 32.36 23.81
CA PRO A 84 -20.59 33.51 23.73
C PRO A 84 -20.11 34.77 24.48
N TYR A 85 -19.04 34.69 25.28
CA TYR A 85 -18.47 35.84 26.00
C TYR A 85 -17.53 36.72 25.16
N LEU A 86 -17.07 36.27 23.99
CA LEU A 86 -16.12 37.04 23.16
C LEU A 86 -16.79 38.04 22.20
N LYS A 87 -18.11 38.27 22.30
CA LYS A 87 -18.85 39.16 21.39
C LYS A 87 -19.03 40.61 21.88
N LEU A 88 -18.45 40.99 23.02
CA LEU A 88 -18.64 42.35 23.55
C LEU A 88 -17.33 42.93 24.09
N LEU A 89 -16.48 43.40 23.18
CA LEU A 89 -15.63 44.57 23.41
C LEU A 89 -15.60 45.38 22.12
N LYS A 90 -16.32 46.51 22.12
CA LYS A 90 -16.09 47.64 21.22
C LYS A 90 -15.00 48.51 21.84
#